data_AF-A0A833T9W2-F1
#
_entry.id   AF-A0A833T9W2-F1
#
_cell.length_a   1.000
_cell.length_b   1.000
_cell.length_c   1.000
_cell.angle_alpha   90.00
_cell.angle_beta   90.00
_cell.angle_gamma   90.00
#
_symmetry.space_group_name_H-M   'P 1'
#
loop_
_entity.id
_entity.type
_entity.pdbx_description
1 polymer ?
#
loop_
_entity_poly.entity_id
_entity_poly.type
_entity_poly.pdbx_seq_one_letter_code
_entity_poly.pdbx_strand_id
1 'polypeptide(L)'
;MRSFAPTSLGLLLAFAHNTADAALPKEVAALIDTAVDPCTNFYQYACGQFNKTATIPQGKRRAAYGWDDLNDQAEAMLTTILAEKQLPVLSDYYASCMDTNTINALGNKPLQARLQRIDAIKSKADLSHLVGELATSSS
;
A
#
# COMPACT_ATOMS: atom_id res chain seq x y z
N MET A 1 -74.66 0.38 12.12
CA MET A 1 -73.80 1.37 12.79
C MET A 1 -73.24 0.76 14.07
N ARG A 2 -71.97 0.36 14.05
CA ARG A 2 -71.03 0.40 15.17
C ARG A 2 -69.64 0.13 14.61
N SER A 3 -68.83 1.16 14.69
CA SER A 3 -67.45 1.25 14.21
C SER A 3 -66.52 0.49 15.16
N PHE A 4 -65.57 -0.27 14.62
CA PHE A 4 -64.33 -0.62 15.33
C PHE A 4 -63.18 -0.63 14.31
N ALA A 5 -62.26 0.31 14.49
CA ALA A 5 -61.05 0.53 13.71
C ALA A 5 -59.89 -0.37 14.22
N PRO A 6 -58.77 -0.49 13.48
CA PRO A 6 -57.88 -1.64 13.49
C PRO A 6 -56.79 -1.53 14.56
N THR A 7 -56.43 -2.64 15.20
CA THR A 7 -55.20 -2.74 16.00
C THR A 7 -54.16 -3.51 15.23
N SER A 8 -53.27 -2.74 14.61
CA SER A 8 -51.96 -3.12 14.09
C SER A 8 -51.14 -3.82 15.16
N LEU A 9 -50.64 -5.03 14.87
CA LEU A 9 -49.56 -5.64 15.62
C LEU A 9 -48.35 -5.78 14.67
N GLY A 10 -47.71 -4.64 14.41
CA GLY A 10 -46.43 -4.61 13.72
C GLY A 10 -45.36 -5.17 14.65
N LEU A 11 -44.83 -6.34 14.32
CA LEU A 11 -43.69 -6.94 14.99
C LEU A 11 -42.45 -6.08 14.69
N LEU A 12 -42.15 -5.13 15.57
CA LEU A 12 -40.86 -4.43 15.60
C LEU A 12 -39.80 -5.46 15.99
N LEU A 13 -39.12 -6.02 14.98
CA LEU A 13 -37.81 -6.64 15.16
C LEU A 13 -36.85 -5.52 15.58
N ALA A 14 -36.74 -5.31 16.89
CA ALA A 14 -35.61 -4.61 17.45
C ALA A 14 -34.37 -5.45 17.13
N PHE A 15 -33.59 -5.03 16.14
CA PHE A 15 -32.22 -5.51 15.99
C PHE A 15 -31.50 -5.17 17.30
N ALA A 16 -31.29 -6.20 18.12
CA ALA A 16 -30.43 -6.11 19.28
C ALA A 16 -29.07 -5.64 18.76
N HIS A 17 -28.69 -4.39 19.10
CA HIS A 17 -27.34 -3.93 18.90
C HIS A 17 -26.45 -4.85 19.74
N ASN A 18 -25.63 -5.65 19.07
CA ASN A 18 -24.66 -6.53 19.68
C ASN A 18 -23.86 -5.71 20.71
N THR A 19 -23.89 -6.15 21.97
CA THR A 19 -23.03 -5.66 23.03
C THR A 19 -21.60 -6.12 22.75
N ALA A 20 -20.92 -5.42 21.86
CA ALA A 20 -19.48 -5.44 21.72
C ALA A 20 -18.94 -4.09 22.24
N ASP A 21 -19.15 -3.82 23.53
CA ASP A 21 -18.47 -2.74 24.24
C ASP A 21 -17.02 -3.15 24.53
N ALA A 22 -16.24 -3.29 23.45
CA ALA A 22 -14.85 -2.87 23.47
C ALA A 22 -14.84 -1.57 22.68
N ALA A 23 -14.95 -0.44 23.37
CA ALA A 23 -14.89 0.87 22.73
C ALA A 23 -13.63 0.93 21.85
N LEU A 24 -13.82 1.15 20.55
CA LEU A 24 -12.72 1.26 19.60
C LEU A 24 -11.74 2.34 20.04
N PRO A 25 -10.43 2.21 19.74
CA PRO A 25 -9.48 3.29 19.89
C PRO A 25 -10.02 4.56 19.22
N LYS A 26 -9.79 5.73 19.83
CA LYS A 26 -10.38 7.00 19.37
C LYS A 26 -10.06 7.29 17.91
N GLU A 27 -8.84 6.94 17.51
CA GLU A 27 -8.30 7.12 16.17
C GLU A 27 -9.06 6.27 15.15
N VAL A 28 -9.43 5.03 15.52
CA VAL A 28 -10.23 4.12 14.69
C VAL A 28 -11.70 4.54 14.67
N ALA A 29 -12.25 4.93 15.82
CA ALA A 29 -13.63 5.41 15.93
C ALA A 29 -13.87 6.65 15.04
N ALA A 30 -12.87 7.52 14.89
CA ALA A 30 -12.95 8.71 14.05
C ALA A 30 -13.08 8.41 12.54
N LEU A 31 -12.79 7.18 12.10
CA LEU A 31 -12.88 6.79 10.68
C LEU A 31 -14.30 6.40 10.27
N ILE A 32 -15.14 6.05 11.24
CA ILE A 32 -16.46 5.46 11.02
C ILE A 32 -17.46 6.52 10.53
N ASP A 33 -18.12 6.22 9.42
CA ASP A 33 -19.24 6.97 8.86
C ASP A 33 -20.56 6.32 9.27
N THR A 34 -21.07 6.71 10.44
CA THR A 34 -22.30 6.14 11.03
C THR A 34 -23.59 6.45 10.25
N ALA A 35 -23.51 7.29 9.22
CA ALA A 35 -24.62 7.54 8.31
C ALA A 35 -24.83 6.41 7.28
N VAL A 36 -23.89 5.48 7.15
CA VAL A 36 -23.95 4.36 6.20
C VAL A 36 -24.34 3.08 6.92
N ASP A 37 -25.29 2.32 6.35
CA ASP A 37 -25.64 1.01 6.88
C ASP A 37 -24.49 0.01 6.67
N PRO A 38 -23.86 -0.52 7.74
CA PRO A 38 -22.76 -1.46 7.63
C PRO A 38 -23.13 -2.77 6.91
N CYS A 39 -24.40 -3.19 6.95
CA CYS A 39 -24.87 -4.40 6.26
C CYS A 39 -24.92 -4.24 4.74
N THR A 40 -24.92 -2.99 4.25
CA THR A 40 -25.00 -2.68 2.81
C THR A 40 -23.65 -2.31 2.23
N ASN A 41 -22.84 -1.53 2.95
CA ASN A 41 -21.51 -1.12 2.53
C ASN A 41 -20.59 -0.92 3.73
N PHE A 42 -20.07 -2.03 4.25
CA PHE A 42 -19.21 -2.02 5.42
C PHE A 42 -17.93 -1.21 5.23
N TYR A 43 -17.37 -1.17 4.00
CA TYR A 43 -16.17 -0.40 3.73
C TYR A 43 -16.41 1.11 3.90
N GLN A 44 -17.52 1.62 3.35
CA GLN A 44 -17.87 3.03 3.54
C GLN A 44 -18.27 3.32 4.98
N TYR A 45 -18.96 2.40 5.66
CA TYR A 45 -19.23 2.55 7.10
C TYR A 45 -17.94 2.65 7.92
N ALA A 46 -16.96 1.76 7.71
CA ALA A 46 -15.76 1.70 8.53
C ALA A 46 -14.72 2.78 8.20
N CYS A 47 -14.61 3.18 6.93
CA CYS A 47 -13.54 4.07 6.43
C CYS A 47 -14.06 5.39 5.84
N GLY A 48 -15.37 5.62 5.86
CA GLY A 48 -16.01 6.69 5.09
C GLY A 48 -15.56 8.08 5.49
N GLN A 49 -15.21 8.32 6.77
CA GLN A 49 -14.68 9.63 7.18
C GLN A 49 -13.28 9.86 6.65
N PHE A 50 -12.40 8.85 6.70
CA PHE A 50 -11.08 8.93 6.09
C PHE A 50 -11.18 9.25 4.60
N ASN A 51 -12.06 8.54 3.87
CA ASN A 51 -12.22 8.74 2.43
C ASN A 51 -12.67 10.15 2.04
N LYS A 52 -13.38 10.87 2.92
CA LYS A 52 -13.81 12.26 2.68
C LYS A 52 -12.65 13.26 2.75
N THR A 53 -11.63 12.99 3.56
CA THR A 53 -10.54 13.93 3.85
C THR A 53 -9.18 13.48 3.32
N ALA A 54 -9.02 12.21 2.97
CA ALA A 54 -7.76 11.65 2.54
C ALA A 54 -7.33 12.26 1.20
N THR A 55 -6.13 12.82 1.18
CA THR A 55 -5.45 13.27 -0.03
C THR A 55 -4.33 12.30 -0.36
N ILE A 56 -4.20 11.91 -1.63
CA ILE A 56 -3.05 11.11 -2.08
C ILE A 56 -1.81 12.01 -2.07
N PRO A 57 -0.78 11.72 -1.24
CA PRO A 57 0.43 12.54 -1.20
C PRO A 57 1.16 12.54 -2.54
N GLN A 58 1.91 13.60 -2.84
CA GLN A 58 2.73 13.68 -4.04
C GLN A 58 3.71 12.49 -4.08
N GLY A 59 3.83 11.85 -5.24
CA GLY A 59 4.70 10.68 -5.43
C GLY A 59 4.10 9.35 -4.96
N LYS A 60 2.96 9.36 -4.25
CA LYS A 60 2.22 8.15 -3.92
C LYS A 60 1.08 7.92 -4.91
N ARG A 61 0.70 6.65 -5.11
CA ARG A 61 -0.41 6.26 -6.01
C ARG A 61 -1.76 6.19 -5.29
N ARG A 62 -1.75 6.10 -3.96
CA ARG A 62 -2.93 5.98 -3.10
C ARG A 62 -2.61 6.51 -1.71
N ALA A 63 -3.66 6.75 -0.93
CA ALA A 63 -3.60 6.97 0.51
C ALA A 63 -4.40 5.87 1.21
N ALA A 64 -3.86 5.32 2.27
CA ALA A 64 -4.52 4.31 3.07
C ALA A 64 -4.13 4.43 4.54
N TYR A 65 -5.15 4.61 5.37
CA TYR A 65 -5.00 4.78 6.80
C TYR A 65 -4.27 3.60 7.48
N GLY A 66 -4.58 2.36 7.08
CA GLY A 66 -4.16 1.18 7.83
C GLY A 66 -2.67 0.86 7.83
N TRP A 67 -1.88 1.43 6.91
CA TRP A 67 -0.47 1.04 6.78
C TRP A 67 0.45 2.14 6.25
N ASP A 68 -0.05 3.21 5.59
CA ASP A 68 0.85 4.20 4.98
C ASP A 68 1.69 4.91 6.06
N ASP A 69 1.08 5.32 7.18
CA ASP A 69 1.79 5.98 8.29
C ASP A 69 2.82 5.07 8.97
N LEU A 70 2.51 3.77 9.09
CA LEU A 70 3.44 2.79 9.66
C LEU A 70 4.62 2.53 8.73
N ASN A 71 4.36 2.44 7.42
CA ASN A 71 5.41 2.27 6.42
C ASN A 71 6.33 3.49 6.38
N ASP A 72 5.77 4.70 6.43
CA ASP A 72 6.56 5.94 6.43
C ASP A 72 7.47 6.04 7.67
N GLN A 73 6.94 5.67 8.85
CA GLN A 73 7.74 5.59 10.09
C GLN A 73 8.83 4.53 10.00
N ALA A 74 8.49 3.34 9.49
CA ALA A 74 9.47 2.26 9.32
C ALA A 74 10.59 2.65 8.34
N GLU A 75 10.26 3.33 7.24
CA GLU A 75 11.23 3.84 6.28
C GLU A 75 12.13 4.92 6.91
N ALA A 76 11.56 5.85 7.69
CA ALA A 76 12.34 6.86 8.42
C ALA A 76 13.32 6.23 9.44
N MET A 77 12.89 5.17 10.13
CA MET A 77 13.77 4.43 11.04
C MET A 77 14.89 3.71 10.27
N LEU A 78 14.55 3.01 9.18
CA LEU A 78 15.51 2.27 8.37
C LEU A 78 16.57 3.20 7.77
N THR A 79 16.15 4.34 7.21
CA THR A 79 17.06 5.34 6.61
C THR A 79 18.00 5.93 7.66
N THR A 80 17.54 6.11 8.90
CA THR A 80 18.38 6.54 10.03
C THR A 80 19.45 5.51 10.35
N ILE A 81 19.08 4.23 10.50
CA ILE A 81 20.01 3.12 10.78
C ILE A 81 21.09 2.99 9.69
N LEU A 82 20.68 3.10 8.42
CA LEU A 82 21.60 3.03 7.27
C LEU A 82 22.56 4.23 7.22
N ALA A 83 22.12 5.41 7.65
CA ALA A 83 22.98 6.60 7.72
C ALA A 83 24.04 6.49 8.82
N GLU A 84 23.73 5.82 9.93
CA GLU A 84 24.68 5.58 11.04
C GLU A 84 25.79 4.57 10.69
N LYS A 85 25.73 3.93 9.51
CA LYS A 85 26.73 2.98 9.00
C LYS A 85 27.05 1.80 9.92
N GLN A 86 26.14 1.43 10.82
CA GLN A 86 26.29 0.26 11.69
C GLN A 86 26.15 -1.09 10.95
N LEU A 87 25.67 -1.06 9.71
CA LEU A 87 25.52 -2.21 8.82
C LEU A 87 26.29 -1.93 7.51
N PRO A 88 27.63 -2.07 7.46
CA PRO A 88 28.46 -1.50 6.39
C PRO A 88 28.02 -1.89 4.99
N VAL A 89 27.78 -3.19 4.73
CA VAL A 89 27.36 -3.69 3.41
C VAL A 89 26.03 -3.08 2.97
N LEU A 90 25.03 -3.06 3.87
CA LEU A 90 23.71 -2.50 3.56
C LEU A 90 23.75 -0.98 3.44
N SER A 91 24.57 -0.33 4.25
CA SER A 91 24.73 1.12 4.25
C SER A 91 25.42 1.62 2.99
N ASP A 92 26.46 0.91 2.54
CA ASP A 92 27.17 1.24 1.31
C ASP A 92 26.33 0.89 0.07
N TYR A 93 25.57 -0.21 0.12
CA TYR A 93 24.60 -0.52 -0.93
C TYR A 93 23.52 0.55 -1.05
N TYR A 94 22.92 0.98 0.06
CA TYR A 94 21.96 2.09 0.08
C TYR A 94 22.60 3.40 -0.42
N ALA A 95 23.79 3.74 0.05
CA ALA A 95 24.51 4.94 -0.39
C ALA A 95 24.78 4.92 -1.91
N SER A 96 25.10 3.76 -2.49
CA SER A 96 25.28 3.62 -3.93
C SER A 96 23.99 3.89 -4.72
N CYS A 97 22.83 3.54 -4.16
CA CYS A 97 21.52 3.83 -4.76
C CYS A 97 21.16 5.32 -4.67
N MET A 98 21.61 6.00 -3.61
CA MET A 98 21.29 7.42 -3.37
C MET A 98 22.23 8.39 -4.09
N ASP A 99 23.41 7.95 -4.56
CA ASP A 99 24.37 8.77 -5.29
C ASP A 99 23.94 9.04 -6.75
N THR A 100 22.94 9.91 -6.88
CA THR A 100 22.40 10.33 -8.18
C THR A 100 23.43 11.04 -9.06
N ASN A 101 24.46 11.66 -8.48
CA ASN A 101 25.54 12.31 -9.25
C ASN A 101 26.35 11.26 -10.02
N THR A 102 26.80 10.22 -9.33
CA THR A 102 27.53 9.11 -9.95
C THR A 102 26.64 8.35 -10.94
N ILE A 103 25.39 8.08 -10.59
CA ILE A 103 24.41 7.43 -11.50
C ILE A 103 24.26 8.23 -12.80
N ASN A 104 24.06 9.55 -12.70
CA ASN A 104 23.89 10.41 -13.86
C ASN A 104 25.17 10.52 -14.70
N ALA A 105 26.35 10.58 -14.06
CA ALA A 105 27.63 10.63 -14.76
C ALA A 105 27.97 9.32 -15.51
N LEU A 106 27.57 8.18 -14.95
CA LEU A 106 27.73 6.87 -15.59
C LEU A 106 26.75 6.67 -16.75
N GLY A 107 25.53 7.22 -16.64
CA GLY A 107 24.48 7.03 -17.63
C GLY A 107 24.20 5.54 -17.86
N ASN A 108 24.12 5.12 -19.13
CA ASN A 108 23.87 3.71 -19.48
C ASN A 108 25.15 2.86 -19.60
N LYS A 109 26.34 3.40 -19.31
CA LYS A 109 27.61 2.67 -19.47
C LYS A 109 27.61 1.30 -18.76
N PRO A 110 27.12 1.16 -17.52
CA PRO A 110 27.08 -0.14 -16.83
C PRO A 110 26.21 -1.20 -17.53
N LEU A 111 25.28 -0.77 -18.39
CA LEU A 111 24.38 -1.66 -19.13
C LEU A 111 24.92 -2.04 -20.51
N GLN A 112 25.93 -1.34 -21.04
CA GLN A 112 26.36 -1.51 -22.43
C GLN A 112 26.74 -2.94 -22.79
N ALA A 113 27.49 -3.64 -21.93
CA ALA A 113 27.90 -5.02 -22.21
C ALA A 113 26.69 -5.97 -22.35
N ARG A 114 25.63 -5.75 -21.57
CA ARG A 114 24.39 -6.53 -21.67
C ARG A 114 23.60 -6.14 -22.92
N LEU A 115 23.52 -4.85 -23.24
CA LEU A 115 22.86 -4.35 -24.45
C LEU A 115 23.54 -4.87 -25.72
N GLN A 116 24.87 -4.85 -25.79
CA GLN A 116 25.64 -5.38 -26.92
C GLN A 116 25.40 -6.88 -27.14
N ARG A 117 25.24 -7.65 -26.06
CA ARG A 117 24.88 -9.08 -26.16
C ARG A 117 23.47 -9.27 -26.71
N ILE A 118 22.53 -8.40 -26.34
CA ILE A 118 21.17 -8.41 -26.90
C ILE A 118 21.22 -8.08 -28.40
N ASP A 119 21.98 -7.05 -28.79
CA ASP A 119 22.12 -6.63 -30.20
C ASP A 119 22.79 -7.69 -31.08
N ALA A 120 23.64 -8.55 -30.49
CA ALA A 120 24.34 -9.60 -31.20
C ALA A 120 23.50 -10.86 -31.47
N ILE A 121 22.26 -10.95 -30.95
CA ILE A 121 21.37 -12.10 -31.16
C ILE A 121 21.03 -12.25 -32.65
N LYS A 122 21.22 -13.46 -33.20
CA LYS A 122 20.88 -13.77 -34.60
C LYS A 122 19.84 -14.87 -34.74
N SER A 123 19.51 -15.55 -33.64
CA SER A 123 18.57 -16.67 -33.65
C SER A 123 17.74 -16.76 -32.36
N LYS A 124 16.63 -17.52 -32.44
CA LYS A 124 15.81 -17.84 -31.26
C LYS A 124 16.58 -18.66 -30.21
N ALA A 125 17.57 -19.45 -30.64
CA ALA A 125 18.43 -20.20 -29.74
C ALA A 125 19.34 -19.25 -28.95
N ASP A 126 19.97 -18.27 -29.61
CA ASP A 126 20.81 -17.25 -28.95
C ASP A 126 19.99 -16.45 -27.93
N LEU A 127 18.76 -16.06 -28.30
CA LEU A 127 17.84 -15.38 -27.39
C LEU A 127 17.54 -16.23 -26.16
N SER A 128 17.22 -17.52 -26.35
CA SER A 128 16.90 -18.43 -25.25
C SER A 128 18.08 -18.60 -24.30
N HIS A 129 19.30 -18.69 -24.83
CA HIS A 129 20.52 -18.75 -24.03
C HIS A 129 20.74 -17.46 -23.25
N LEU A 130 20.67 -16.30 -23.91
CA LEU A 130 20.87 -15.01 -23.25
C LEU A 130 19.84 -14.78 -22.14
N VAL A 131 18.56 -15.09 -22.37
CA VAL A 131 17.52 -14.96 -21.35
C VAL A 131 17.84 -15.83 -20.12
N GLY A 132 18.30 -17.07 -20.32
CA GLY A 132 18.72 -17.95 -19.24
C GLY A 132 19.89 -17.35 -18.43
N GLU A 133 20.94 -16.88 -19.11
CA GLU A 133 22.09 -16.26 -18.46
C GLU A 133 21.68 -15.03 -17.64
N LEU A 134 20.85 -14.14 -18.20
CA LEU A 134 20.38 -12.94 -17.53
C LEU A 134 19.49 -13.24 -16.32
N ALA A 135 18.67 -14.30 -16.38
CA ALA A 135 17.84 -14.73 -15.28
C ALA A 135 18.66 -15.21 -14.08
N THR A 136 19.83 -15.80 -14.32
CA THR A 136 20.73 -16.27 -13.25
C THR A 136 21.73 -15.24 -12.77
N SER A 137 22.05 -14.23 -13.58
CA SER A 137 23.08 -13.23 -13.26
C SER A 137 22.55 -12.03 -12.47
N SER A 138 21.28 -12.07 -12.06
CA SER A 138 20.60 -10.98 -11.33
C SER A 138 20.29 -11.32 -9.88
N SER A 139 20.85 -12.42 -9.36
CA SER A 139 20.84 -12.83 -7.95
C SER A 139 22.19 -12.59 -7.29
#